data_AF-A0A2K3L1W5-F1
#
_entry.id   AF-A0A2K3L1W5-F1
#
_cell.length_a   1.000
_cell.length_b   1.000
_cell.length_c   1.000
_cell.angle_alpha   90.00
_cell.angle_beta   90.00
_cell.angle_gamma   90.00
#
_symmetry.space_group_name_H-M   'P 1'
#
loop_
_entity.id
_entity.type
_entity.pdbx_description
1 polymer ?
#
loop_
_entity_poly.entity_id
_entity_poly.type
_entity_poly.pdbx_seq_one_letter_code
_entity_poly.pdbx_strand_id
1 'polypeptide(L)'
;GLSSFFYGYYMLFSILTVLTIWEAKSVEYAGLAIALIPILCWSFEHVAKFLRRNFSRSTLYRKYLEEPCVWVESNNTTLNILTSHAEIGLGFLLVLSLFSWQRNIIQTFMYWQLLKLMYHVPVTAAYHQSVWAKIGRTINPLVHRHAPFLKTPLSAVQRWWLR
;
A
#
# COMPACT_ATOMS: atom_id res chain seq x y z
N GLY A 1 -10.88 16.22 46.88
CA GLY A 1 -10.51 14.80 46.76
C GLY A 1 -11.02 14.22 45.46
N LEU A 2 -12.31 13.87 45.37
CA LEU A 2 -12.88 13.22 44.19
C LEU A 2 -12.94 14.10 42.93
N SER A 3 -13.25 15.40 43.04
CA SER A 3 -13.36 16.29 41.87
C SER A 3 -12.08 16.36 41.03
N SER A 4 -10.92 16.54 41.67
CA SER A 4 -9.62 16.60 40.99
C SER A 4 -9.25 15.30 40.26
N PHE A 5 -9.70 14.15 40.79
CA PHE A 5 -9.47 12.83 40.19
C PHE A 5 -10.31 12.63 38.93
N PHE A 6 -11.58 13.06 38.96
CA PHE A 6 -12.44 13.07 37.77
C PHE A 6 -11.91 14.00 36.69
N TYR A 7 -11.49 15.22 37.03
CA TYR A 7 -10.89 16.15 36.06
C TYR A 7 -9.63 15.59 35.39
N GLY A 8 -8.75 14.92 36.15
CA GLY A 8 -7.57 14.27 35.60
C GLY A 8 -7.91 13.13 34.62
N TYR A 9 -8.92 12.31 34.95
CA TYR A 9 -9.39 11.23 34.08
C TYR A 9 -10.05 11.76 32.80
N TYR A 10 -10.91 12.77 32.90
CA TYR A 10 -11.50 13.42 31.73
C TYR A 10 -10.44 14.08 30.85
N MET A 11 -9.44 14.73 31.44
CA MET A 11 -8.35 15.35 30.68
C MET A 11 -7.50 14.30 29.95
N LEU A 12 -7.14 13.20 30.62
CA LEU A 12 -6.43 12.08 29.99
C LEU A 12 -7.25 11.42 28.88
N PHE A 13 -8.55 11.18 29.12
CA PHE A 13 -9.46 10.63 28.12
C PHE A 13 -9.60 11.58 26.91
N SER A 14 -9.68 12.89 27.14
CA SER A 14 -9.74 13.92 26.10
C SER A 14 -8.45 13.97 25.27
N ILE A 15 -7.29 13.88 25.93
CA ILE A 15 -5.99 13.86 25.26
C ILE A 15 -5.82 12.57 24.45
N LEU A 16 -6.19 11.42 25.00
CA LEU A 16 -6.15 10.13 24.31
C LEU A 16 -7.10 10.09 23.11
N THR A 17 -8.30 10.66 23.23
CA THR A 17 -9.27 10.76 22.12
C THR A 17 -8.78 11.71 21.03
N VAL A 18 -8.21 12.86 21.39
CA VAL A 18 -7.62 13.79 20.40
C VAL A 18 -6.40 13.17 19.71
N LEU A 19 -5.53 12.47 20.44
CA LEU A 19 -4.37 11.75 19.86
C LEU A 19 -4.82 10.63 18.92
N THR A 20 -5.80 9.82 19.31
CA THR A 20 -6.33 8.75 18.45
C THR A 20 -7.07 9.29 17.24
N ILE A 21 -7.79 10.42 17.35
CA ILE A 21 -8.43 11.09 16.22
C ILE A 21 -7.38 11.69 15.27
N TRP A 22 -6.33 12.33 15.80
CA TRP A 22 -5.21 12.84 14.99
C TRP A 22 -4.52 11.71 14.22
N GLU A 23 -4.22 10.61 14.90
CA GLU A 23 -3.58 9.44 14.32
C GLU A 23 -4.47 8.78 13.26
N ALA A 24 -5.77 8.64 13.52
CA ALA A 24 -6.74 8.14 12.54
C ALA A 24 -6.81 9.02 11.29
N LYS A 25 -6.85 10.34 11.46
CA LYS A 25 -6.92 11.30 10.35
C LYS A 25 -5.62 11.30 9.52
N SER A 26 -4.47 11.17 10.18
CA SER A 26 -3.17 11.01 9.52
C SER A 26 -3.12 9.75 8.66
N VAL A 27 -3.60 8.62 9.18
CA VAL A 27 -3.67 7.34 8.44
C VAL A 27 -4.61 7.43 7.24
N GLU A 28 -5.74 8.13 7.37
CA GLU A 28 -6.68 8.35 6.28
C GLU A 28 -6.05 9.14 5.12
N TYR A 29 -5.40 10.27 5.40
CA TYR A 29 -4.73 11.08 4.38
C TYR A 29 -3.57 10.33 3.72
N ALA A 30 -2.77 9.61 4.51
CA ALA A 30 -1.69 8.78 3.99
C ALA A 30 -2.22 7.64 3.09
N GLY A 31 -3.32 7.00 3.50
CA GLY A 31 -4.00 5.97 2.72
C GLY A 31 -4.49 6.48 1.38
N LEU A 32 -5.12 7.66 1.35
CA LEU A 32 -5.59 8.30 0.11
C LEU A 32 -4.43 8.62 -0.84
N ALA A 33 -3.35 9.21 -0.32
CA ALA A 33 -2.18 9.55 -1.14
C ALA A 33 -1.53 8.29 -1.74
N ILE A 34 -1.36 7.23 -0.94
CA ILE A 34 -0.74 5.98 -1.38
C ILE A 34 -1.65 5.19 -2.32
N ALA A 35 -2.98 5.19 -2.08
CA ALA A 35 -3.95 4.54 -2.95
C ALA A 35 -4.07 5.21 -4.33
N LEU A 36 -3.76 6.50 -4.43
CA LEU A 36 -3.79 7.22 -5.70
C LEU A 36 -2.62 6.84 -6.62
N ILE A 37 -1.46 6.49 -6.06
CA ILE A 37 -0.25 6.11 -6.82
C ILE A 37 -0.50 4.96 -7.82
N PRO A 38 -1.01 3.77 -7.42
CA PRO A 38 -1.27 2.67 -8.35
C PRO A 38 -2.27 3.08 -9.45
N ILE A 39 -3.33 3.80 -9.08
CA ILE A 39 -4.37 4.24 -10.01
C ILE A 39 -3.79 5.17 -11.07
N LEU A 40 -2.97 6.15 -10.66
CA LEU A 40 -2.32 7.07 -11.58
C LEU A 40 -1.32 6.33 -12.49
N CYS A 41 -0.49 5.44 -11.94
CA CYS A 41 0.49 4.69 -12.72
C CYS A 41 -0.17 3.83 -13.81
N TRP A 42 -1.22 3.07 -13.46
CA TRP A 42 -2.01 2.28 -14.41
C TRP A 42 -2.70 3.16 -15.46
N SER A 43 -3.24 4.31 -15.02
CA SER A 43 -3.89 5.25 -15.93
C SER A 43 -2.90 5.80 -16.95
N PHE A 44 -1.70 6.21 -16.52
CA PHE A 44 -0.65 6.69 -17.42
C PHE A 44 -0.22 5.62 -18.41
N GLU A 45 -0.03 4.37 -17.98
CA GLU A 45 0.34 3.27 -18.86
C GLU A 45 -0.73 3.01 -19.94
N HIS A 46 -2.01 2.96 -19.54
CA HIS A 46 -3.11 2.74 -20.47
C HIS A 46 -3.32 3.91 -21.44
N VAL A 47 -3.25 5.15 -20.94
CA VAL A 47 -3.37 6.36 -21.75
C VAL A 47 -2.21 6.46 -22.74
N ALA A 48 -0.98 6.19 -22.33
CA ALA A 48 0.19 6.21 -23.22
C ALA A 48 0.03 5.20 -24.37
N LYS A 49 -0.35 3.96 -24.06
CA LYS A 49 -0.61 2.91 -25.07
C LYS A 49 -1.76 3.30 -26.00
N PHE A 50 -2.84 3.85 -25.46
CA PHE A 50 -3.99 4.30 -26.25
C PHE A 50 -3.63 5.44 -27.20
N LEU A 51 -2.94 6.47 -26.71
CA LEU A 51 -2.51 7.63 -27.50
C LEU A 51 -1.56 7.20 -28.62
N ARG A 52 -0.59 6.35 -28.32
CA ARG A 52 0.36 5.83 -29.32
C ARG A 52 -0.35 5.02 -30.40
N ARG A 53 -1.29 4.14 -30.03
CA ARG A 53 -2.02 3.29 -30.98
C ARG A 53 -2.93 4.09 -31.92
N ASN A 54 -3.62 5.10 -31.41
CA ASN A 54 -4.65 5.82 -32.18
C ASN A 54 -4.15 7.11 -32.83
N PHE A 55 -3.20 7.82 -32.21
CA PHE A 55 -2.81 9.17 -32.62
C PHE A 55 -1.34 9.29 -33.06
N SER A 56 -0.63 8.17 -33.25
CA SER A 56 0.78 8.17 -33.70
C SER A 56 1.07 8.97 -34.97
N ARG A 57 0.06 9.17 -35.84
CA ARG A 57 0.20 9.94 -37.08
C ARG A 57 -0.14 11.43 -36.92
N SER A 58 -0.69 11.84 -35.77
CA SER A 58 -1.08 13.23 -35.52
C SER A 58 0.13 14.10 -35.22
N THR A 59 0.20 15.30 -35.83
CA THR A 59 1.28 16.28 -35.60
C THR A 59 1.29 16.81 -34.16
N LEU A 60 0.13 16.90 -33.51
CA LEU A 60 0.02 17.29 -32.10
C LEU A 60 0.59 16.23 -31.16
N TYR A 61 0.37 14.96 -31.47
CA TYR A 61 0.95 13.85 -30.69
C TYR A 61 2.48 13.88 -30.78
N ARG A 62 3.03 13.99 -31.99
CA ARG A 62 4.49 14.05 -32.19
C ARG A 62 5.15 15.26 -31.53
N LYS A 63 4.47 16.40 -31.49
CA LYS A 63 5.03 17.64 -30.94
C LYS A 63 5.06 17.68 -29.40
N TYR A 64 4.07 17.07 -28.71
CA TYR A 64 3.91 17.25 -27.26
C TYR A 64 3.79 15.95 -26.46
N LEU A 65 3.31 14.86 -27.07
CA LEU A 65 2.92 13.63 -26.33
C LEU A 65 3.78 12.41 -26.66
N GLU A 66 4.53 12.43 -27.75
CA GLU A 66 5.40 11.32 -28.17
C GLU A 66 6.50 11.04 -27.14
N GLU A 67 7.26 12.06 -26.75
CA GLU A 67 8.34 11.94 -25.76
C GLU A 67 7.85 11.41 -24.38
N PRO A 68 6.80 11.97 -23.74
CA PRO A 68 6.32 11.44 -22.47
C PRO A 68 5.70 10.04 -22.60
N CYS A 69 5.04 9.70 -23.70
CA CYS A 69 4.52 8.34 -23.91
C CYS A 69 5.64 7.31 -24.02
N VAL A 70 6.71 7.63 -24.77
CA VAL A 70 7.90 6.77 -24.90
C VAL A 70 8.65 6.66 -23.57
N TRP A 71 8.68 7.74 -22.78
CA TRP A 71 9.25 7.70 -21.44
C TRP A 71 8.47 6.76 -20.51
N VAL A 72 7.13 6.85 -20.48
CA VAL A 72 6.28 5.96 -19.67
C VAL A 72 6.49 4.50 -20.07
N GLU A 73 6.57 4.22 -21.37
CA GLU A 73 6.76 2.85 -21.87
C GLU A 73 8.17 2.30 -21.58
N SER A 74 9.20 3.14 -21.66
CA SER A 74 10.58 2.75 -21.30
C SER A 74 10.80 2.59 -19.79
N ASN A 75 10.01 3.28 -18.96
CA ASN A 75 10.08 3.21 -17.49
C ASN A 75 9.01 2.31 -16.88
N ASN A 76 8.33 1.48 -17.67
CA ASN A 76 7.21 0.65 -17.22
C ASN A 76 7.60 -0.26 -16.04
N THR A 77 8.81 -0.82 -16.05
CA THR A 77 9.35 -1.63 -14.95
C THR A 77 9.42 -0.84 -13.64
N THR A 78 9.92 0.40 -13.70
CA THR A 78 10.06 1.27 -12.53
C THR A 78 8.69 1.66 -11.97
N LEU A 79 7.74 2.01 -12.84
CA LEU A 79 6.36 2.32 -12.46
C LEU A 79 5.69 1.12 -11.78
N ASN A 80 5.80 -0.08 -12.36
CA ASN A 80 5.22 -1.29 -11.76
C ASN A 80 5.85 -1.67 -10.41
N ILE A 81 7.16 -1.45 -10.24
CA ILE A 81 7.83 -1.63 -8.93
C ILE A 81 7.29 -0.63 -7.90
N LEU A 82 7.15 0.65 -8.29
CA LEU A 82 6.61 1.69 -7.42
C LEU A 82 5.16 1.40 -7.03
N THR A 83 4.34 1.02 -8.01
CA THR A 83 2.95 0.56 -7.83
C THR A 83 2.88 -0.61 -6.85
N SER A 84 3.73 -1.64 -7.02
CA SER A 84 3.75 -2.80 -6.11
C SER A 84 4.15 -2.42 -4.67
N HIS A 85 5.07 -1.47 -4.49
CA HIS A 85 5.42 -0.94 -3.17
C HIS A 85 4.24 -0.19 -2.54
N ALA A 86 3.54 0.64 -3.33
CA ALA A 86 2.38 1.39 -2.87
C ALA A 86 1.21 0.46 -2.50
N GLU A 87 0.93 -0.57 -3.31
CA GLU A 87 -0.13 -1.56 -3.06
C GLU A 87 0.13 -2.38 -1.80
N ILE A 88 1.36 -2.90 -1.65
CA ILE A 88 1.73 -3.63 -0.42
C ILE A 88 1.71 -2.70 0.80
N GLY A 89 2.19 -1.46 0.65
CA GLY A 89 2.15 -0.43 1.70
C GLY A 89 0.73 -0.10 2.14
N LEU A 90 -0.20 0.04 1.18
CA LEU A 90 -1.62 0.23 1.47
C LEU A 90 -2.21 -0.96 2.22
N GLY A 91 -1.81 -2.18 1.87
CA GLY A 91 -2.20 -3.40 2.59
C GLY A 91 -1.79 -3.37 4.06
N PHE A 92 -0.58 -2.91 4.37
CA PHE A 92 -0.14 -2.71 5.76
C PHE A 92 -0.89 -1.58 6.47
N LEU A 93 -1.17 -0.46 5.78
CA LEU A 93 -1.97 0.62 6.35
C LEU A 93 -3.39 0.17 6.70
N LEU A 94 -3.99 -0.71 5.89
CA LEU A 94 -5.29 -1.32 6.20
C LEU A 94 -5.22 -2.24 7.42
N VAL A 95 -4.12 -2.97 7.63
CA VAL A 95 -3.93 -3.72 8.88
C VAL A 95 -3.80 -2.77 10.07
N LEU A 96 -3.05 -1.67 9.93
CA LEU A 96 -2.92 -0.67 10.98
C LEU A 96 -4.25 0.03 11.29
N SER A 97 -5.10 0.26 10.29
CA SER A 97 -6.41 0.88 10.48
C SER A 97 -7.39 -0.01 11.26
N LEU A 98 -7.16 -1.33 11.36
CA LEU A 98 -7.95 -2.22 12.22
C LEU A 98 -7.81 -1.90 13.71
N PHE A 99 -6.69 -1.28 14.12
CA PHE A 99 -6.49 -0.82 15.50
C PHE A 99 -7.19 0.52 15.78
N SER A 100 -7.73 1.18 14.75
CA SER A 100 -8.49 2.42 14.88
C SER A 100 -9.99 2.15 15.11
N TRP A 101 -10.74 3.20 15.45
CA TRP A 101 -12.19 3.16 15.61
C TRP A 101 -12.92 2.93 14.28
N GLN A 102 -12.36 3.41 13.17
CA GLN A 102 -12.84 3.25 11.79
C GLN A 102 -12.44 1.88 11.19
N ARG A 103 -12.53 0.79 11.97
CA ARG A 103 -12.08 -0.54 11.55
C ARG A 103 -12.99 -1.11 10.46
N ASN A 104 -12.41 -1.40 9.29
CA ASN A 104 -13.10 -2.11 8.22
C ASN A 104 -12.42 -3.48 7.95
N ILE A 105 -12.85 -4.48 8.71
CA ILE A 105 -12.29 -5.84 8.66
C ILE A 105 -12.53 -6.47 7.29
N ILE A 106 -13.73 -6.28 6.71
CA ILE A 106 -14.10 -6.85 5.41
C ILE A 106 -13.23 -6.26 4.31
N GLN A 107 -13.06 -4.94 4.28
CA GLN A 107 -12.19 -4.28 3.29
C GLN A 107 -10.75 -4.76 3.39
N THR A 108 -10.22 -4.85 4.62
CA THR A 108 -8.85 -5.33 4.84
C THR A 108 -8.70 -6.76 4.33
N PHE A 109 -9.63 -7.66 4.69
CA PHE A 109 -9.59 -9.03 4.20
C PHE A 109 -9.66 -9.11 2.66
N MET A 110 -10.61 -8.40 2.04
CA MET A 110 -10.76 -8.35 0.58
C MET A 110 -9.50 -7.84 -0.12
N TYR A 111 -8.90 -6.78 0.41
CA TYR A 111 -7.68 -6.21 -0.14
C TYR A 111 -6.47 -7.16 -0.03
N TRP A 112 -6.36 -7.89 1.09
CA TRP A 112 -5.31 -8.90 1.25
C TRP A 112 -5.51 -10.11 0.32
N GLN A 113 -6.76 -10.49 -0.03
CA GLN A 113 -7.01 -11.47 -1.09
C GLN A 113 -6.59 -10.94 -2.46
N LEU A 114 -6.83 -9.66 -2.75
CA LEU A 114 -6.38 -9.03 -3.99
C LEU A 114 -4.85 -9.03 -4.09
N LEU A 115 -4.13 -8.64 -3.03
CA LEU A 115 -2.67 -8.70 -3.01
C LEU A 115 -2.15 -10.13 -3.21
N LYS A 116 -2.83 -11.12 -2.62
CA LYS A 116 -2.52 -12.53 -2.83
C LYS A 116 -2.74 -12.94 -4.28
N LEU A 117 -3.78 -12.45 -4.94
CA LEU A 117 -3.99 -12.67 -6.38
C LEU A 117 -2.86 -12.05 -7.21
N MET A 118 -2.49 -10.80 -6.93
CA MET A 118 -1.41 -10.09 -7.65
C MET A 118 -0.04 -10.75 -7.46
N TYR A 119 0.18 -11.44 -6.34
CA TYR A 119 1.37 -12.25 -6.11
C TYR A 119 1.49 -13.46 -7.07
N HIS A 120 0.36 -13.99 -7.55
CA HIS A 120 0.31 -15.19 -8.40
C HIS A 120 0.11 -14.87 -9.89
N VAL A 121 -0.53 -13.75 -10.23
CA VAL A 121 -0.82 -13.38 -11.63
C VAL A 121 0.46 -12.99 -12.37
N PRO A 122 0.80 -13.61 -13.51
CA PRO A 122 2.13 -13.47 -14.14
C PRO A 122 2.48 -12.03 -14.55
N VAL A 123 1.49 -11.19 -14.82
CA VAL A 123 1.69 -9.79 -15.25
C VAL A 123 2.28 -8.92 -14.13
N THR A 124 1.89 -9.18 -12.87
CA THR A 124 2.27 -8.36 -11.71
C THR A 124 3.08 -9.13 -10.66
N ALA A 125 3.10 -10.47 -10.75
CA ALA A 125 3.73 -11.37 -9.80
C ALA A 125 5.21 -11.07 -9.60
N ALA A 126 5.99 -10.88 -10.69
CA ALA A 126 7.43 -10.66 -10.58
C ALA A 126 7.76 -9.43 -9.72
N TYR A 127 7.00 -8.34 -9.89
CA TYR A 127 7.18 -7.11 -9.11
C TYR A 127 6.77 -7.32 -7.66
N HIS A 128 5.60 -7.90 -7.41
CA HIS A 128 5.11 -8.16 -6.06
C HIS A 128 6.03 -9.12 -5.29
N GLN A 129 6.46 -10.22 -5.91
CA GLN A 129 7.40 -11.17 -5.33
C GLN A 129 8.73 -10.52 -4.97
N SER A 130 9.24 -9.60 -5.81
CA SER A 130 10.47 -8.86 -5.52
C SER A 130 10.36 -8.00 -4.27
N VAL A 131 9.23 -7.31 -4.09
CA VAL A 131 8.96 -6.47 -2.90
C VAL A 131 8.81 -7.35 -1.66
N TRP A 132 8.04 -8.44 -1.74
CA TRP A 132 7.90 -9.39 -0.63
C TRP A 132 9.23 -10.03 -0.24
N ALA A 133 10.08 -10.38 -1.20
CA ALA A 133 11.41 -10.89 -0.94
C ALA A 133 12.29 -9.86 -0.22
N LYS A 134 12.22 -8.59 -0.63
CA LYS A 134 12.94 -7.48 0.02
C LYS A 134 12.48 -7.29 1.47
N ILE A 135 11.17 -7.28 1.71
CA ILE A 135 10.59 -7.20 3.06
C ILE A 135 11.07 -8.38 3.91
N GLY A 136 10.99 -9.61 3.39
CA GLY A 136 11.43 -10.81 4.10
C GLY A 136 12.90 -10.76 4.51
N ARG A 137 13.79 -10.30 3.61
CA ARG A 137 15.22 -10.14 3.91
C ARG A 137 15.49 -9.13 5.03
N THR A 138 14.70 -8.06 5.10
CA THR A 138 14.84 -7.02 6.14
C THR A 138 14.24 -7.45 7.47
N ILE A 139 13.06 -8.08 7.46
CA ILE A 139 12.29 -8.38 8.67
C ILE A 139 12.75 -9.69 9.34
N ASN A 140 13.11 -10.73 8.59
CA ASN A 140 13.54 -12.01 9.17
C ASN A 140 14.66 -11.89 10.22
N PRO A 141 15.78 -11.16 9.98
CA PRO A 141 16.82 -11.03 11.00
C PRO A 141 16.34 -10.26 12.24
N LEU A 142 15.46 -9.27 12.07
CA LEU A 142 14.87 -8.51 13.18
C LEU A 142 13.97 -9.38 14.04
N VAL A 143 13.13 -10.22 13.41
CA VAL A 143 12.26 -11.17 14.09
C VAL A 143 13.08 -12.19 14.87
N HIS A 144 14.15 -12.73 14.27
CA HIS A 144 15.02 -13.68 14.96
C HIS A 144 15.73 -13.07 16.17
N ARG A 145 16.09 -11.79 16.11
CA ARG A 145 16.80 -11.09 17.18
C ARG A 145 15.90 -10.57 18.31
N HIS A 146 14.74 -10.01 17.99
CA HIS A 146 13.92 -9.27 18.95
C HIS A 146 12.60 -9.96 19.32
N ALA A 147 12.06 -10.81 18.46
CA ALA A 147 10.72 -11.39 18.65
C ALA A 147 10.63 -12.83 18.12
N PRO A 148 11.38 -13.79 18.69
CA PRO A 148 11.41 -15.17 18.20
C PRO A 148 10.05 -15.87 18.28
N PHE A 149 9.16 -15.41 19.18
CA PHE A 149 7.78 -15.90 19.29
C PHE A 149 6.93 -15.63 18.02
N LEU A 150 7.28 -14.62 17.21
CA LEU A 150 6.57 -14.31 15.96
C LEU A 150 6.91 -15.30 14.82
N LYS A 151 7.92 -16.16 14.99
CA LYS A 151 8.32 -17.11 13.93
C LYS A 151 7.19 -18.09 13.56
N THR A 152 6.49 -18.62 14.56
CA THR A 152 5.38 -19.56 14.37
C THR A 152 4.20 -18.91 13.62
N PRO A 153 3.62 -17.79 14.06
CA PRO A 153 2.52 -17.14 13.33
C PRO A 153 2.96 -16.64 11.95
N LEU A 154 4.19 -16.12 11.81
CA LEU A 154 4.72 -15.70 10.51
C LEU A 154 4.79 -16.86 9.52
N SER A 155 5.26 -18.04 9.96
CA SER A 155 5.30 -19.23 9.11
C SER A 155 3.91 -19.74 8.70
N ALA A 156 2.90 -19.54 9.55
CA ALA A 156 1.52 -19.89 9.23
C ALA A 156 0.94 -18.94 8.17
N VAL A 157 1.16 -17.64 8.32
CA VAL A 157 0.75 -16.62 7.34
C VAL A 157 1.46 -16.84 6.01
N GLN A 158 2.77 -17.13 6.01
CA GLN A 158 3.52 -17.44 4.79
C GLN A 158 2.95 -18.67 4.06
N ARG A 159 2.61 -19.74 4.78
CA ARG A 159 1.96 -20.92 4.18
C ARG A 159 0.58 -20.60 3.61
N TRP A 160 -0.20 -19.75 4.27
CA TRP A 160 -1.48 -19.30 3.75
C TRP A 160 -1.31 -18.42 2.50
N TRP A 161 -0.26 -17.62 2.44
CA TRP A 161 0.04 -16.73 1.31
C TRP A 161 0.41 -17.48 0.04
N LEU A 162 1.21 -18.55 0.18
CA LEU A 162 1.72 -19.34 -0.94
C LEU A 162 0.77 -20.43 -1.46
N ARG A 163 -0.36 -20.66 -0.78
CA ARG A 163 -1.42 -21.60 -1.21
C ARG A 163 -2.39 -20.92 -2.15
#